data_AF-A0AAN0ID42-F1
#
_entry.id   AF-A0AAN0ID42-F1
#
_cell.length_a   1.000
_cell.length_b   1.000
_cell.length_c   1.000
_cell.angle_alpha   90.00
_cell.angle_beta   90.00
_cell.angle_gamma   90.00
#
_symmetry.space_group_name_H-M   'P 1'
#
loop_
_entity.id
_entity.type
_entity.pdbx_description
1 polymer ?
#
loop_
_entity_poly.entity_id
_entity_poly.type
_entity_poly.pdbx_seq_one_letter_code
_entity_poly.pdbx_strand_id
1 'polypeptide(L)'
;MSDGLSFLVELYDEMQGLVPRHELYSCPQSKVEKVIEYIKIQEKAWVGKPVIARKPTDYLFYPGVVLKQQDSSQDFVIRWSDNTTHTIEVTDMFGELTRRRPLYTDDYVIALPEEDDGGGVCYPGKIIGVQGEKLIIQLHNNKLCLASFDHCFWISDSYYQNSVLMIGRVKEDTNK
;
A
#
# COMPACT_ATOMS: atom_id res chain seq x y z
N MET A 1 5.61 39.23 -5.42
CA MET A 1 5.77 37.77 -5.53
C MET A 1 6.91 37.42 -4.59
N SER A 2 6.62 36.92 -3.39
CA SER A 2 7.68 36.50 -2.47
C SER A 2 8.06 35.08 -2.85
N ASP A 3 9.25 34.89 -3.42
CA ASP A 3 9.90 33.60 -3.47
C ASP A 3 10.03 33.11 -2.02
N GLY A 4 9.17 32.17 -1.64
CA GLY A 4 9.18 31.59 -0.31
C GLY A 4 10.51 30.87 -0.10
N LEU A 5 11.25 31.25 0.93
CA LEU A 5 12.49 30.57 1.31
C LEU A 5 12.19 29.08 1.55
N SER A 6 12.79 28.21 0.73
CA SER A 6 12.71 26.75 0.87
C SER A 6 14.05 26.21 1.35
N PHE A 7 14.02 25.14 2.14
CA PHE A 7 15.20 24.45 2.63
C PHE A 7 15.27 23.06 2.01
N LEU A 8 16.48 22.63 1.68
CA LEU A 8 16.74 21.23 1.34
C LEU A 8 16.81 20.44 2.64
N VAL A 9 15.93 19.45 2.79
CA VAL A 9 15.83 18.58 3.96
C VAL A 9 16.16 17.16 3.54
N GLU A 10 17.01 16.49 4.31
CA GLU A 10 17.25 15.05 4.20
C GLU A 10 16.21 14.29 5.02
N LEU A 11 15.53 13.34 4.38
CA LEU A 11 14.54 12.46 4.96
C LEU A 11 15.23 11.23 5.59
N TYR A 12 14.48 10.42 6.35
CA TYR A 12 15.07 9.31 7.10
C TYR A 12 15.63 8.17 6.23
N ASP A 13 15.18 8.13 4.97
CA ASP A 13 15.58 7.21 3.91
C ASP A 13 16.68 7.79 3.01
N GLU A 14 17.38 8.83 3.49
CA GLU A 14 18.49 9.51 2.80
C GLU A 14 18.06 10.26 1.53
N MET A 15 16.74 10.33 1.24
CA MET A 15 16.21 11.18 0.17
C MET A 15 16.24 12.66 0.55
N GLN A 16 16.32 13.54 -0.46
CA GLN A 16 16.29 14.98 -0.25
C GLN A 16 15.03 15.61 -0.84
N GLY A 17 14.42 16.52 -0.09
CA GLY A 17 13.22 17.25 -0.49
C GLY A 17 13.33 18.75 -0.21
N LEU A 18 12.72 19.58 -1.07
CA LEU A 18 12.58 21.00 -0.83
C LEU A 18 11.33 21.26 0.01
N VAL A 19 11.50 21.85 1.18
CA VAL A 19 10.40 22.14 2.11
C VAL A 19 10.32 23.65 2.34
N PRO A 20 9.13 24.27 2.17
CA PRO A 20 8.94 25.68 2.46
C PRO A 20 9.22 26.01 3.94
N ARG A 21 9.83 27.17 4.23
CA ARG A 21 10.17 27.60 5.60
C ARG A 21 8.99 27.52 6.58
N HIS A 22 7.77 27.78 6.12
CA HIS A 22 6.57 27.80 6.95
C HIS A 22 6.05 26.41 7.32
N GLU A 23 6.55 25.35 6.67
CA GLU A 23 6.27 23.95 7.02
C GLU A 23 7.37 23.33 7.90
N LEU A 24 8.44 24.08 8.20
CA LEU A 24 9.54 23.61 9.03
C LEU A 24 9.33 23.95 10.51
N TYR A 25 9.38 22.92 11.33
CA TYR A 25 9.25 23.00 12.78
C TYR A 25 10.57 22.59 13.45
N SER A 26 10.99 23.33 14.48
CA SER A 26 12.15 22.95 15.28
C SER A 26 11.86 21.65 16.02
N CYS A 27 12.76 20.67 15.88
CA CYS A 27 12.67 19.38 16.53
C CYS A 27 14.03 19.06 17.17
N PRO A 28 14.08 18.62 18.45
CA PRO A 28 15.33 18.14 19.03
C PRO A 28 15.87 16.94 18.25
N GLN A 29 17.17 16.92 17.99
CA GLN A 29 17.84 15.82 17.28
C GLN A 29 17.54 14.45 17.90
N SER A 30 17.51 14.37 19.24
CA SER A 30 17.17 13.14 19.96
C SER A 30 15.75 12.63 19.72
N LYS A 31 14.81 13.50 19.35
CA LYS A 31 13.45 13.11 18.96
C LYS A 31 13.45 12.56 17.53
N VAL A 32 14.21 13.19 16.63
CA VAL A 32 14.39 12.71 15.25
C VAL A 32 14.98 11.29 15.26
N GLU A 33 16.08 11.08 15.98
CA GLU A 33 16.76 9.79 16.09
C GLU A 33 15.83 8.67 16.58
N LYS A 34 15.04 8.94 17.64
CA LYS A 34 14.06 7.97 18.16
C LYS A 34 12.97 7.62 17.15
N VAL A 35 12.50 8.61 16.37
CA VAL A 35 11.49 8.37 15.34
C VAL A 35 12.08 7.53 14.20
N ILE A 36 13.31 7.83 13.76
CA ILE A 36 14.00 7.05 12.73
C ILE A 36 14.24 5.62 13.20
N GLU A 37 14.70 5.43 14.43
CA GLU A 37 14.89 4.10 15.02
C GLU A 37 13.57 3.32 15.08
N TYR A 38 12.50 3.97 15.53
CA TYR A 38 11.17 3.36 15.55
C TYR A 38 10.70 2.94 14.15
N ILE A 39 10.85 3.80 13.14
CA ILE A 39 10.49 3.49 11.75
C ILE A 39 11.27 2.27 11.26
N LYS A 40 12.60 2.25 11.45
CA LYS A 40 13.46 1.12 11.06
C LYS A 40 13.08 -0.19 11.75
N ILE A 41 12.64 -0.14 13.01
CA ILE A 41 12.13 -1.31 13.73
C ILE A 41 10.83 -1.82 13.09
N GLN A 42 9.89 -0.93 12.78
CA GLN A 42 8.62 -1.30 12.14
C GLN A 42 8.83 -1.84 10.72
N GLU A 43 9.73 -1.26 9.95
CA GLU A 43 10.08 -1.76 8.61
C GLU A 43 10.64 -3.18 8.67
N LYS A 44 11.58 -3.45 9.60
CA LYS A 44 12.12 -4.80 9.81
C LYS A 44 11.07 -5.80 10.26
N ALA A 45 10.02 -5.36 10.96
CA ALA A 45 8.96 -6.24 11.45
C ALA A 45 8.12 -6.86 10.32
N TRP A 46 8.18 -6.32 9.10
CA TRP A 46 7.55 -6.94 7.93
C TRP A 46 8.18 -8.27 7.55
N VAL A 47 9.46 -8.50 7.82
CA VAL A 47 10.16 -9.72 7.40
C VAL A 47 9.52 -10.97 8.01
N GLY A 48 9.15 -11.92 7.14
CA GLY A 48 8.46 -13.16 7.51
C GLY A 48 6.94 -13.02 7.61
N LYS A 49 6.37 -11.82 7.48
CA LYS A 49 4.91 -11.60 7.57
C LYS A 49 4.20 -11.93 6.25
N PRO A 50 2.98 -12.47 6.31
CA PRO A 50 2.09 -12.55 5.16
C PRO A 50 1.59 -11.14 4.80
N VAL A 51 1.51 -10.86 3.51
CA VAL A 51 1.05 -9.57 2.98
C VAL A 51 0.19 -9.78 1.74
N ILE A 52 -0.65 -8.81 1.43
CA ILE A 52 -1.22 -8.58 0.11
C ILE A 52 -0.36 -7.50 -0.55
N ALA A 53 0.18 -7.78 -1.73
CA ALA A 53 1.07 -6.84 -2.40
C ALA A 53 0.75 -6.72 -3.89
N ARG A 54 1.02 -5.54 -4.46
CA ARG A 54 0.84 -5.30 -5.90
C ARG A 54 1.92 -6.03 -6.71
N LYS A 55 1.54 -7.00 -7.53
CA LYS A 55 2.49 -7.76 -8.35
C LYS A 55 2.87 -6.93 -9.60
N PRO A 56 4.16 -6.76 -9.93
CA PRO A 56 4.57 -5.87 -11.02
C PRO A 56 4.20 -6.35 -12.43
N THR A 57 3.86 -7.64 -12.57
CA THR A 57 3.56 -8.26 -13.87
C THR A 57 2.21 -7.85 -14.44
N ASP A 58 1.22 -7.61 -13.57
CA ASP A 58 -0.17 -7.32 -13.95
C ASP A 58 -0.80 -6.18 -13.13
N TYR A 59 -0.07 -5.63 -12.16
CA TYR A 59 -0.51 -4.61 -11.22
C TYR A 59 -1.75 -4.99 -10.39
N LEU A 60 -2.06 -6.29 -10.32
CA LEU A 60 -3.08 -6.84 -9.42
C LEU A 60 -2.46 -7.17 -8.06
N PHE A 61 -3.30 -7.37 -7.07
CA PHE A 61 -2.87 -7.57 -5.70
C PHE A 61 -2.98 -9.05 -5.32
N TYR A 62 -1.92 -9.60 -4.73
CA TYR A 62 -1.84 -11.02 -4.41
C TYR A 62 -1.30 -11.25 -3.00
N PRO A 63 -1.74 -12.31 -2.32
CA PRO A 63 -1.09 -12.84 -1.14
C PRO A 63 0.36 -13.23 -1.45
N GLY A 64 1.25 -12.87 -0.54
CA GLY A 64 2.66 -13.22 -0.57
C GLY A 64 3.27 -13.23 0.83
N VAL A 65 4.54 -13.57 0.91
CA VAL A 65 5.32 -13.54 2.14
C VAL A 65 6.57 -12.69 1.94
N VAL A 66 6.81 -11.78 2.87
CA VAL A 66 8.01 -10.93 2.88
C VAL A 66 9.22 -11.79 3.25
N LEU A 67 10.20 -11.91 2.35
CA LEU A 67 11.42 -12.69 2.60
C LEU A 67 12.50 -11.85 3.28
N LYS A 68 12.71 -10.62 2.80
CA LYS A 68 13.71 -9.69 3.31
C LYS A 68 13.41 -8.27 2.85
N GLN A 69 13.92 -7.29 3.60
CA GLN A 69 14.05 -5.91 3.14
C GLN A 69 15.27 -5.80 2.23
N GLN A 70 15.18 -4.99 1.18
CA GLN A 70 16.30 -4.65 0.31
C GLN A 70 17.04 -3.45 0.92
N ASP A 71 18.36 -3.59 1.10
CA ASP A 71 19.35 -2.56 1.43
C ASP A 71 18.81 -1.22 1.98
N SER A 72 18.55 -1.09 3.29
CA SER A 72 18.08 0.17 3.93
C SER A 72 16.94 0.93 3.22
N SER A 73 16.31 0.35 2.19
CA SER A 73 15.30 0.97 1.36
C SER A 73 13.92 0.58 1.88
N GLN A 74 12.91 1.27 1.38
CA GLN A 74 11.51 0.93 1.66
C GLN A 74 11.03 -0.24 0.78
N ASP A 75 11.94 -0.98 0.15
CA ASP A 75 11.61 -2.10 -0.73
C ASP A 75 11.81 -3.45 -0.05
N PHE A 76 10.93 -4.39 -0.39
CA PHE A 76 10.89 -5.72 0.18
C PHE A 76 10.80 -6.78 -0.91
N VAL A 77 11.51 -7.89 -0.73
CA VAL A 77 11.39 -9.05 -1.60
C VAL A 77 10.21 -9.89 -1.15
N ILE A 78 9.18 -9.99 -2.00
CA ILE A 78 7.98 -10.78 -1.77
C ILE A 78 8.07 -12.09 -2.54
N ARG A 79 7.77 -13.21 -1.87
CA ARG A 79 7.55 -14.51 -2.50
C ARG A 79 6.06 -14.79 -2.66
N TRP A 80 5.66 -15.15 -3.87
CA TRP A 80 4.28 -15.46 -4.23
C TRP A 80 3.99 -16.98 -4.12
N SER A 81 2.74 -17.38 -4.31
CA SER A 81 2.32 -18.79 -4.27
C SER A 81 2.97 -19.66 -5.35
N ASP A 82 3.32 -19.06 -6.49
CA ASP A 82 4.05 -19.70 -7.60
C ASP A 82 5.57 -19.82 -7.36
N ASN A 83 6.06 -19.46 -6.16
CA ASN A 83 7.47 -19.36 -5.77
C ASN A 83 8.31 -18.33 -6.52
N THR A 84 7.74 -17.53 -7.42
CA THR A 84 8.44 -16.38 -7.99
C THR A 84 8.66 -15.33 -6.91
N THR A 85 9.60 -14.40 -7.16
CA THR A 85 9.88 -13.31 -6.24
C THR A 85 9.93 -11.99 -6.98
N HIS A 86 9.42 -10.93 -6.35
CA HIS A 86 9.51 -9.56 -6.87
C HIS A 86 9.89 -8.61 -5.73
N THR A 87 10.62 -7.54 -6.06
CA THR A 87 10.87 -6.42 -5.16
C THR A 87 9.68 -5.47 -5.22
N ILE A 88 9.10 -5.14 -4.06
CA ILE A 88 7.90 -4.32 -3.91
C ILE A 88 8.17 -3.22 -2.89
N GLU A 89 7.76 -1.99 -3.19
CA GLU A 89 7.80 -0.87 -2.26
C GLU A 89 6.77 -1.07 -1.14
N VAL A 90 7.09 -0.67 0.09
CA VAL A 90 6.20 -0.83 1.26
C VAL A 90 4.83 -0.18 1.07
N THR A 91 4.75 0.87 0.26
CA THR A 91 3.50 1.59 -0.06
C THR A 91 2.52 0.73 -0.89
N ASP A 92 3.02 -0.32 -1.54
CA ASP A 92 2.27 -1.31 -2.30
C ASP A 92 2.02 -2.61 -1.53
N MET A 93 2.27 -2.61 -0.21
CA MET A 93 2.11 -3.76 0.68
C MET A 93 1.05 -3.51 1.76
N PHE A 94 0.22 -4.52 1.99
CA PHE A 94 -0.88 -4.48 2.93
C PHE A 94 -0.86 -5.72 3.84
N GLY A 95 -1.05 -5.55 5.15
CA GLY A 95 -1.04 -6.66 6.10
C GLY A 95 -1.24 -6.22 7.55
N GLU A 96 -0.82 -7.07 8.49
CA GLU A 96 -0.96 -6.83 9.93
C GLU A 96 -0.36 -5.49 10.39
N LEU A 97 0.76 -5.08 9.78
CA LEU A 97 1.49 -3.87 10.13
C LEU A 97 1.00 -2.62 9.36
N THR A 98 0.03 -2.78 8.45
CA THR A 98 -0.56 -1.63 7.77
C THR A 98 -1.38 -0.82 8.76
N ARG A 99 -1.16 0.50 8.75
CA ARG A 99 -1.93 1.42 9.57
C ARG A 99 -3.43 1.28 9.27
N ARG A 100 -4.18 0.83 10.26
CA ARG A 100 -5.64 0.75 10.19
C ARG A 100 -6.27 2.11 10.47
N ARG A 101 -7.43 2.31 9.87
CA ARG A 101 -8.33 3.44 10.10
C ARG A 101 -9.77 2.93 10.02
N PRO A 102 -10.74 3.62 10.62
CA PRO A 102 -12.14 3.31 10.39
C PRO A 102 -12.47 3.36 8.89
N LEU A 103 -13.28 2.41 8.44
CA LEU A 103 -13.73 2.30 7.05
C LEU A 103 -15.19 2.74 6.96
N TYR A 104 -15.51 3.54 5.95
CA TYR A 104 -16.86 4.05 5.72
C TYR A 104 -17.33 3.74 4.30
N THR A 105 -18.64 3.84 4.09
CA THR A 105 -19.18 3.90 2.73
C THR A 105 -18.51 5.03 1.96
N ASP A 106 -18.30 4.80 0.67
CA ASP A 106 -17.54 5.63 -0.26
C ASP A 106 -16.01 5.63 -0.13
N ASP A 107 -15.42 5.01 0.90
CA ASP A 107 -13.97 4.79 0.93
C ASP A 107 -13.53 3.80 -0.17
N TYR A 108 -12.32 4.02 -0.68
CA TYR A 108 -11.62 3.09 -1.56
C TYR A 108 -10.76 2.13 -0.75
N VAL A 109 -10.72 0.87 -1.19
CA VAL A 109 -10.02 -0.20 -0.48
C VAL A 109 -9.35 -1.18 -1.45
N ILE A 110 -8.29 -1.83 -0.98
CA ILE A 110 -7.91 -3.17 -1.45
C ILE A 110 -8.62 -4.18 -0.57
N ALA A 111 -9.39 -5.07 -1.19
CA ALA A 111 -10.19 -6.05 -0.49
C ALA A 111 -9.77 -7.47 -0.84
N LEU A 112 -9.55 -8.30 0.19
CA LEU A 112 -9.44 -9.73 0.06
C LEU A 112 -10.85 -10.34 0.17
N PRO A 113 -11.44 -10.86 -0.93
CA PRO A 113 -12.76 -11.45 -0.90
C PRO A 113 -12.77 -12.70 0.00
N GLU A 114 -13.85 -12.92 0.74
CA GLU A 114 -14.00 -14.12 1.58
C GLU A 114 -14.17 -15.41 0.76
N GLU A 115 -14.85 -15.31 -0.38
CA GLU A 115 -15.00 -16.38 -1.35
C GLU A 115 -14.01 -16.15 -2.49
N ASP A 116 -12.94 -16.96 -2.51
CA ASP A 116 -11.93 -16.98 -3.57
C ASP A 116 -12.45 -17.81 -4.76
N ASP A 117 -12.47 -17.22 -5.96
CA ASP A 117 -12.81 -17.92 -7.20
C ASP A 117 -11.62 -18.68 -7.83
N GLY A 118 -10.53 -18.84 -7.06
CA GLY A 118 -9.44 -19.79 -7.33
C GLY A 118 -8.09 -19.15 -7.63
N GLY A 119 -7.88 -17.88 -7.30
CA GLY A 119 -6.64 -17.16 -7.62
C GLY A 119 -6.07 -16.30 -6.50
N GLY A 120 -6.79 -16.12 -5.38
CA GLY A 120 -6.41 -15.20 -4.31
C GLY A 120 -6.26 -13.75 -4.77
N VAL A 121 -6.79 -13.39 -5.95
CA VAL A 121 -6.58 -12.08 -6.55
C VAL A 121 -7.44 -11.05 -5.84
N CYS A 122 -6.78 -10.02 -5.32
CA CYS A 122 -7.42 -8.88 -4.70
C CYS A 122 -7.53 -7.75 -5.73
N TYR A 123 -8.65 -7.04 -5.72
CA TYR A 123 -8.90 -5.90 -6.60
C TYR A 123 -9.10 -4.63 -5.78
N PRO A 124 -8.69 -3.47 -6.32
CA PRO A 124 -9.14 -2.20 -5.79
C PRO A 124 -10.65 -2.08 -5.97
N GLY A 125 -11.33 -1.55 -4.97
CA GLY A 125 -12.77 -1.39 -4.96
C GLY A 125 -13.23 -0.21 -4.12
N LYS A 126 -14.54 0.02 -4.12
CA LYS A 126 -15.22 1.06 -3.35
C LYS A 126 -16.24 0.42 -2.42
N ILE A 127 -16.27 0.84 -1.16
CA ILE A 127 -17.28 0.38 -0.21
C ILE A 127 -18.63 1.01 -0.58
N ILE A 128 -19.62 0.18 -0.90
CA ILE A 128 -20.97 0.62 -1.29
C ILE A 128 -22.02 0.36 -0.21
N GLY A 129 -21.67 -0.37 0.84
CA GLY A 129 -22.59 -0.68 1.93
C GLY A 129 -21.99 -1.60 2.98
N VAL A 130 -22.83 -1.96 3.95
CA VAL A 130 -22.49 -2.87 5.04
C VAL A 130 -23.61 -3.91 5.15
N GLN A 131 -23.25 -5.19 5.28
CA GLN A 131 -24.16 -6.29 5.49
C GLN A 131 -23.73 -7.07 6.74
N GLY A 132 -24.41 -6.85 7.86
CA GLY A 132 -23.99 -7.41 9.14
C GLY A 132 -22.61 -6.88 9.55
N GLU A 133 -21.65 -7.78 9.77
CA GLU A 133 -20.26 -7.44 10.12
C GLU A 133 -19.32 -7.36 8.89
N LYS A 134 -19.88 -7.34 7.68
CA LYS A 134 -19.13 -7.35 6.42
C LYS A 134 -19.36 -6.10 5.61
N LEU A 135 -18.34 -5.71 4.86
CA LEU A 135 -18.38 -4.63 3.89
C LEU A 135 -18.84 -5.16 2.53
N ILE A 136 -19.75 -4.44 1.87
CA ILE A 136 -20.12 -4.69 0.48
C ILE A 136 -19.25 -3.80 -0.39
N ILE A 137 -18.49 -4.40 -1.30
CA ILE A 137 -17.46 -3.70 -2.07
C ILE A 137 -17.73 -3.89 -3.55
N GLN A 138 -17.83 -2.78 -4.27
CA GLN A 138 -17.82 -2.76 -5.73
C GLN A 138 -16.37 -2.75 -6.21
N LEU A 139 -15.91 -3.89 -6.69
CA LEU A 139 -14.56 -4.05 -7.23
C LEU A 139 -14.46 -3.39 -8.61
N HIS A 140 -13.25 -2.97 -8.98
CA HIS A 140 -12.96 -2.36 -10.28
C HIS A 140 -13.34 -3.27 -11.47
N ASN A 141 -13.28 -4.59 -11.31
CA ASN A 141 -13.70 -5.55 -12.33
C ASN A 141 -15.24 -5.68 -12.47
N ASN A 142 -16.01 -4.74 -11.90
CA ASN A 142 -17.48 -4.72 -11.83
C ASN A 142 -18.12 -5.86 -11.03
N LYS A 143 -17.34 -6.72 -10.36
CA LYS A 143 -17.88 -7.71 -9.41
C LYS A 143 -18.18 -7.05 -8.06
N LEU A 144 -19.14 -7.60 -7.36
CA LEU A 144 -19.35 -7.33 -5.94
C LEU A 144 -18.61 -8.38 -5.12
N CYS A 145 -18.01 -7.98 -4.00
CA CYS A 145 -17.54 -8.91 -2.99
C CYS A 145 -17.97 -8.49 -1.58
N LEU A 146 -18.01 -9.48 -0.70
CA LEU A 146 -18.08 -9.29 0.73
C LEU A 146 -16.68 -9.52 1.32
N ALA A 147 -16.29 -8.62 2.22
CA ALA A 147 -15.05 -8.77 2.96
C ALA A 147 -15.24 -8.31 4.40
N SER A 148 -14.51 -8.95 5.32
CA SER A 148 -14.41 -8.48 6.69
C SER A 148 -13.62 -7.17 6.75
N PHE A 149 -13.82 -6.39 7.82
CA PHE A 149 -13.06 -5.16 8.05
C PHE A 149 -11.55 -5.42 8.10
N ASP A 150 -11.12 -6.56 8.67
CA ASP A 150 -9.70 -6.93 8.77
C ASP A 150 -9.09 -7.29 7.41
N HIS A 151 -9.91 -7.71 6.44
CA HIS A 151 -9.50 -8.05 5.08
C HIS A 151 -9.63 -6.88 4.09
N CYS A 152 -9.89 -5.67 4.61
CA CYS A 152 -9.98 -4.45 3.82
C CYS A 152 -8.92 -3.44 4.25
N PHE A 153 -8.20 -2.92 3.27
CA PHE A 153 -7.16 -1.92 3.47
C PHE A 153 -7.53 -0.64 2.75
N TRP A 154 -7.69 0.44 3.50
CA TRP A 154 -7.99 1.74 2.92
C TRP A 154 -6.87 2.21 1.98
N ILE A 155 -7.27 2.80 0.86
CA ILE A 155 -6.38 3.50 -0.08
C ILE A 155 -6.98 4.86 -0.44
N SER A 156 -6.13 5.82 -0.81
CA SER A 156 -6.61 7.12 -1.29
C SER A 156 -7.31 6.99 -2.65
N ASP A 157 -8.16 7.95 -2.99
CA ASP A 157 -8.73 8.07 -4.34
C ASP A 157 -7.61 8.12 -5.40
N SER A 158 -6.56 8.94 -5.19
CA SER A 158 -5.44 9.01 -6.11
C SER A 158 -4.74 7.66 -6.33
N TYR A 159 -4.56 6.86 -5.28
CA TYR A 159 -3.96 5.53 -5.37
C TYR A 159 -4.91 4.53 -6.06
N TYR A 160 -6.21 4.61 -5.78
CA TYR A 160 -7.24 3.84 -6.48
C TYR A 160 -7.22 4.12 -7.99
N GLN A 161 -7.28 5.40 -8.40
CA GLN A 161 -7.25 5.78 -9.81
C GLN A 161 -5.96 5.32 -10.49
N ASN A 162 -4.80 5.46 -9.82
CA ASN A 162 -3.53 4.98 -10.36
C ASN A 162 -3.54 3.46 -10.56
N SER A 163 -4.02 2.71 -9.57
CA SER A 163 -4.09 1.24 -9.64
C SER A 163 -4.98 0.78 -10.79
N VAL A 164 -6.15 1.39 -10.94
CA VAL A 164 -7.09 1.12 -12.05
C VAL A 164 -6.45 1.39 -13.41
N LEU A 165 -5.75 2.52 -13.56
CA LEU A 165 -5.06 2.87 -14.80
C LEU A 165 -3.98 1.86 -15.17
N MET A 166 -3.16 1.41 -14.21
CA MET A 166 -2.09 0.45 -14.47
C MET A 166 -2.63 -0.92 -14.88
N ILE A 167 -3.68 -1.41 -14.19
CA ILE A 167 -4.35 -2.67 -14.53
C ILE A 167 -4.94 -2.60 -15.95
N GLY A 168 -5.53 -1.46 -16.33
CA GLY A 168 -6.10 -1.25 -17.67
C GLY A 168 -5.06 -1.35 -18.78
N ARG A 169 -3.89 -0.73 -18.61
CA ARG A 169 -2.81 -0.73 -19.61
C ARG A 169 -2.30 -2.13 -19.96
N VAL A 170 -2.11 -2.99 -18.96
CA VAL A 170 -1.63 -4.36 -19.21
C VAL A 170 -2.62 -5.18 -20.02
N LYS A 171 -3.93 -5.00 -19.80
CA LYS A 171 -4.97 -5.68 -20.59
C LYS A 171 -4.98 -5.25 -22.06
N GLU A 172 -4.70 -3.99 -22.34
CA GLU A 172 -4.62 -3.48 -23.72
C GLU A 172 -3.40 -4.02 -24.46
N ASP A 173 -2.26 -4.16 -23.78
CA ASP A 173 -1.03 -4.69 -24.38
C ASP A 173 -1.07 -6.21 -24.58
N THR A 174 -1.84 -6.94 -23.77
CA THR A 174 -2.02 -8.40 -23.92
C THR A 174 -2.99 -8.78 -25.05
N ASN A 175 -3.85 -7.83 -25.48
CA ASN A 175 -4.84 -8.04 -26.55
C ASN A 175 -4.37 -7.57 -27.94
N LYS A 176 -3.09 -7.20 -28.08
CA LYS A 176 -2.43 -6.87 -29.36
C LYS A 176 -1.56 -8.04 -29.81
#